data_AF-E3LIM7-F1
#
_entry.id   AF-E3LIM7-F1
#
_cell.length_a   1.000
_cell.length_b   1.000
_cell.length_c   1.000
_cell.angle_alpha   90.00
_cell.angle_beta   90.00
_cell.angle_gamma   90.00
#
_symmetry.space_group_name_H-M   'P 1'
#
loop_
_entity.id
_entity.type
_entity.pdbx_description
1 polymer ?
#
loop_
_entity_poly.entity_id
_entity_poly.type
_entity_poly.pdbx_seq_one_letter_code
_entity_poly.pdbx_strand_id
1 'polypeptide(L)'
;MISSSINVLMTGIAVCDIFNMAEPTWLLLYFMKYDYDVAQLVSPFCYGPLSFSYRIFERFFTITGGVARPVAAWLAMTMALFRLLIVKNAMNSSFESLSTLRVGVITVLCNFFPFFIFQFITYYGFKLHSEEWFYPEICGYPPSSSVISYYFGTSYLFLEESFDYYSIYTIVTTFAQLIPAMILPFLAFSLIREIGKGRLARRQLMRSQAANAKPDNTTIVISTMTVVSMLAEMPYGIHSMFFLYYTEFSRDTDMIELLVLLQGPFQSLIAFNTMSHCLISLAVSSQYQNAVVSLFPIVRKLKKPRNIIRVTPSGSSEGNMMTRVTNGS
;
A
#
# COMPACT_ATOMS: atom_id res chain seq x y z
N MET A 1 5.86 12.00 -20.69
CA MET A 1 4.39 11.88 -20.82
C MET A 1 3.95 10.84 -19.80
N ILE A 2 3.15 11.21 -18.81
CA ILE A 2 2.60 10.21 -17.88
C ILE A 2 1.43 9.53 -18.57
N SER A 3 1.47 8.22 -18.59
CA SER A 3 0.40 7.41 -19.15
C SER A 3 -0.85 7.52 -18.27
N SER A 4 -2.01 7.62 -18.93
CA SER A 4 -3.32 7.69 -18.26
C SER A 4 -3.62 6.43 -17.44
N SER A 5 -3.21 5.24 -17.91
CA SER A 5 -3.36 3.99 -17.16
C SER A 5 -2.55 3.97 -15.86
N ILE A 6 -1.30 4.49 -15.88
CA ILE A 6 -0.45 4.55 -14.68
C ILE A 6 -1.12 5.40 -13.59
N ASN A 7 -1.77 6.51 -13.98
CA ASN A 7 -2.51 7.34 -13.03
C ASN A 7 -3.71 6.60 -12.44
N VAL A 8 -4.46 5.84 -13.24
CA VAL A 8 -5.57 5.02 -12.75
C VAL A 8 -5.09 3.96 -11.75
N LEU A 9 -3.99 3.26 -12.06
CA LEU A 9 -3.41 2.27 -11.16
C LEU A 9 -2.92 2.90 -9.86
N MET A 10 -2.23 4.05 -9.93
CA MET A 10 -1.81 4.80 -8.74
C MET A 10 -2.99 5.20 -7.85
N THR A 11 -4.09 5.67 -8.45
CA THR A 11 -5.30 6.01 -7.70
C THR A 11 -5.90 4.77 -7.04
N GLY A 12 -5.95 3.63 -7.75
CA GLY A 12 -6.42 2.37 -7.18
C GLY A 12 -5.58 1.93 -5.97
N ILE A 13 -4.25 2.02 -6.06
CA ILE A 13 -3.34 1.73 -4.94
C ILE A 13 -3.63 2.67 -3.77
N ALA A 14 -3.75 3.98 -4.01
CA ALA A 14 -4.00 4.95 -2.95
C ALA A 14 -5.33 4.70 -2.22
N VAL A 15 -6.39 4.32 -2.95
CA VAL A 15 -7.68 3.94 -2.34
C VAL A 15 -7.51 2.68 -1.48
N CYS A 16 -6.80 1.67 -1.98
CA CYS A 16 -6.55 0.44 -1.23
C CYS A 16 -5.71 0.71 0.03
N ASP A 17 -4.67 1.54 -0.06
CA ASP A 17 -3.81 1.94 1.06
C ASP A 17 -4.62 2.61 2.19
N ILE A 18 -5.65 3.40 1.85
CA ILE A 18 -6.57 4.01 2.85
C ILE A 18 -7.36 2.93 3.61
N PHE A 19 -7.91 1.94 2.90
CA PHE A 19 -8.64 0.85 3.54
C PHE A 19 -7.70 -0.08 4.35
N ASN A 20 -6.51 -0.34 3.82
CA ASN A 20 -5.48 -1.14 4.49
C ASN A 20 -5.02 -0.53 5.82
N MET A 21 -5.07 0.80 5.95
CA MET A 21 -4.75 1.50 7.19
C MET A 21 -5.79 1.33 8.29
N ALA A 22 -7.03 1.00 7.93
CA ALA A 22 -8.12 1.00 8.90
C ALA A 22 -7.97 -0.12 9.94
N GLU A 23 -7.56 -1.33 9.52
CA GLU A 23 -7.33 -2.48 10.40
C GLU A 23 -6.20 -2.26 11.43
N PRO A 24 -4.95 -1.93 11.05
CA PRO A 24 -3.88 -1.70 12.02
C PRO A 24 -4.14 -0.50 12.91
N THR A 25 -4.82 0.54 12.41
CA THR A 25 -5.21 1.70 13.23
C THR A 25 -6.26 1.29 14.27
N TRP A 26 -7.23 0.46 13.88
CA TRP A 26 -8.25 -0.06 14.80
C TRP A 26 -7.62 -0.91 15.90
N LEU A 27 -6.70 -1.80 15.53
CA LEU A 27 -5.95 -2.63 16.47
C LEU A 27 -5.08 -1.80 17.43
N LEU A 28 -4.40 -0.76 16.93
CA LEU A 28 -3.61 0.13 17.77
C LEU A 28 -4.47 0.89 18.78
N LEU A 29 -5.63 1.41 18.35
CA LEU A 29 -6.57 2.07 19.25
C LEU A 29 -7.10 1.11 20.32
N TYR A 30 -7.33 -0.15 19.96
CA TYR A 30 -7.69 -1.19 20.91
C TYR A 30 -6.61 -1.41 21.96
N PHE A 31 -5.36 -1.64 21.56
CA PHE A 31 -4.26 -1.87 22.52
C PHE A 31 -4.04 -0.67 23.45
N MET A 32 -4.07 0.56 22.90
CA MET A 32 -3.95 1.77 23.71
C MET A 32 -5.05 1.88 24.75
N LYS A 33 -6.29 1.53 24.39
CA LYS A 33 -7.42 1.50 25.32
C LYS A 33 -7.28 0.36 26.33
N TYR A 34 -6.94 -0.83 25.87
CA TYR A 34 -6.77 -2.03 26.69
C TYR A 34 -5.70 -1.81 27.77
N ASP A 35 -4.52 -1.31 27.39
CA ASP A 35 -3.44 -1.04 28.35
C ASP A 35 -3.84 0.02 29.37
N TYR A 36 -4.55 1.08 28.93
CA TYR A 36 -5.03 2.14 29.82
C TYR A 36 -6.07 1.62 30.83
N ASP A 37 -7.06 0.85 30.36
CA ASP A 37 -8.14 0.35 31.20
C ASP A 37 -7.67 -0.80 32.11
N VAL A 38 -6.81 -1.70 31.62
CA VAL A 38 -6.24 -2.81 32.41
C VAL A 38 -5.30 -2.31 33.51
N ALA A 39 -4.55 -1.23 33.26
CA ALA A 39 -3.71 -0.63 34.29
C ALA A 39 -4.49 -0.14 35.53
N GLN A 40 -5.81 0.04 35.40
CA GLN A 40 -6.70 0.46 36.50
C GLN A 40 -7.39 -0.72 37.19
N LEU A 41 -7.23 -1.94 36.69
CA LEU A 41 -7.89 -3.14 37.20
C LEU A 41 -6.97 -3.96 38.10
N VAL A 42 -7.58 -4.72 39.02
CA VAL A 42 -6.88 -5.68 39.90
C VAL A 42 -6.23 -6.80 39.08
N SER A 43 -6.84 -7.18 37.95
CA SER A 43 -6.36 -8.22 37.06
C SER A 43 -6.85 -7.98 35.62
N PRO A 44 -6.07 -8.31 34.57
CA PRO A 44 -6.49 -8.16 33.17
C PRO A 44 -7.78 -8.92 32.83
N PHE A 45 -8.03 -10.05 33.51
CA PHE A 45 -9.24 -10.85 33.31
C PHE A 45 -10.53 -10.13 33.72
N CYS A 46 -10.43 -8.99 34.42
CA CYS A 46 -11.56 -8.18 34.83
C CYS A 46 -12.01 -7.15 33.79
N TYR A 47 -11.32 -7.02 32.64
CA TYR A 47 -11.65 -6.05 31.60
C TYR A 47 -12.98 -6.35 30.86
N GLY A 48 -13.50 -7.57 31.00
CA GLY A 48 -14.77 -7.98 30.41
C GLY A 48 -14.71 -8.17 28.88
N PRO A 49 -15.79 -8.69 28.27
CA PRO A 49 -15.84 -8.94 26.84
C PRO A 49 -15.97 -7.65 26.04
N LEU A 50 -15.47 -7.67 24.81
CA LEU A 50 -15.52 -6.55 23.89
C LEU A 50 -16.96 -6.20 23.48
N SER A 51 -17.22 -4.89 23.35
CA SER A 51 -18.54 -4.39 22.93
C SER A 51 -18.97 -4.91 21.55
N PHE A 52 -20.28 -5.03 21.34
CA PHE A 52 -20.86 -5.42 20.06
C PHE A 52 -20.35 -4.55 18.90
N SER A 53 -20.39 -3.22 19.05
CA SER A 53 -19.90 -2.28 18.03
C SER A 53 -18.44 -2.53 17.70
N TYR A 54 -17.61 -2.83 18.70
CA TYR A 54 -16.20 -3.14 18.48
C TYR A 54 -16.03 -4.36 17.57
N ARG A 55 -16.74 -5.45 17.86
CA ARG A 55 -16.70 -6.68 17.05
C ARG A 55 -17.17 -6.45 15.61
N ILE A 56 -18.19 -5.62 15.40
CA ILE A 56 -18.64 -5.26 14.05
C ILE A 56 -17.56 -4.49 13.27
N PHE A 57 -16.97 -3.46 13.88
CA PHE A 57 -15.93 -2.67 13.22
C PHE A 57 -14.66 -3.47 12.96
N GLU A 58 -14.20 -4.25 13.95
CA GLU A 58 -13.08 -5.19 13.80
C GLU A 58 -13.31 -6.09 12.59
N ARG A 59 -14.47 -6.75 12.51
CA ARG A 59 -14.79 -7.65 11.41
C ARG A 59 -14.88 -6.92 10.07
N PHE A 60 -15.48 -5.74 10.03
CA PHE A 60 -15.56 -4.92 8.82
C PHE A 60 -14.16 -4.55 8.31
N PHE A 61 -13.27 -4.08 9.18
CA PHE A 61 -11.92 -3.73 8.79
C PHE A 61 -11.10 -4.93 8.32
N THR A 62 -11.20 -6.07 8.99
CA THR A 62 -10.57 -7.32 8.53
C THR A 62 -11.09 -7.76 7.15
N ILE A 63 -12.40 -7.64 6.89
CA ILE A 63 -12.96 -7.97 5.56
C ILE A 63 -12.41 -7.03 4.49
N THR A 64 -12.43 -5.72 4.75
CA THR A 64 -11.94 -4.73 3.78
C THR A 64 -10.44 -4.85 3.54
N GLY A 65 -9.65 -5.09 4.60
CA GLY A 65 -8.20 -5.32 4.52
C GLY A 65 -7.86 -6.59 3.75
N GLY A 66 -8.65 -7.65 3.90
CA GLY A 66 -8.50 -8.90 3.15
C GLY A 66 -8.61 -8.73 1.62
N VAL A 67 -9.35 -7.71 1.15
CA VAL A 67 -9.43 -7.37 -0.28
C VAL A 67 -8.40 -6.31 -0.66
N ALA A 68 -8.34 -5.22 0.10
CA ALA A 68 -7.55 -4.06 -0.28
C ALA A 68 -6.03 -4.32 -0.23
N ARG A 69 -5.55 -5.19 0.68
CA ARG A 69 -4.11 -5.53 0.77
C ARG A 69 -3.61 -6.25 -0.47
N PRO A 70 -4.16 -7.41 -0.87
CA PRO A 70 -3.71 -8.10 -2.06
C PRO A 70 -3.95 -7.25 -3.32
N VAL A 71 -5.09 -6.55 -3.42
CA VAL A 71 -5.34 -5.68 -4.58
C VAL A 71 -4.27 -4.59 -4.71
N ALA A 72 -3.90 -3.90 -3.63
CA ALA A 72 -2.83 -2.89 -3.66
C ALA A 72 -1.50 -3.47 -4.15
N ALA A 73 -1.09 -4.63 -3.63
CA ALA A 73 0.16 -5.28 -3.98
C ALA A 73 0.21 -5.69 -5.46
N TRP A 74 -0.88 -6.28 -5.97
CA TRP A 74 -0.98 -6.70 -7.36
C TRP A 74 -1.12 -5.50 -8.32
N LEU A 75 -1.79 -4.43 -7.92
CA LEU A 75 -1.81 -3.17 -8.68
C LEU A 75 -0.42 -2.53 -8.75
N ALA A 76 0.34 -2.53 -7.66
CA ALA A 76 1.71 -2.04 -7.66
C ALA A 76 2.61 -2.87 -8.60
N MET A 77 2.47 -4.20 -8.56
CA MET A 77 3.22 -5.12 -9.43
C MET A 77 2.88 -4.91 -10.91
N THR A 78 1.60 -4.85 -11.26
CA THR A 78 1.14 -4.62 -12.64
C THR A 78 1.53 -3.22 -13.14
N MET A 79 1.49 -2.21 -12.29
CA MET A 79 1.96 -0.86 -12.60
C MET A 79 3.47 -0.82 -12.86
N ALA A 80 4.28 -1.53 -12.07
CA ALA A 80 5.72 -1.65 -12.29
C ALA A 80 6.02 -2.37 -13.63
N LEU A 81 5.26 -3.41 -13.94
CA LEU A 81 5.34 -4.13 -15.21
C LEU A 81 4.96 -3.22 -16.39
N PHE A 82 3.88 -2.45 -16.30
CA PHE A 82 3.46 -1.50 -17.34
C PHE A 82 4.56 -0.47 -17.60
N ARG A 83 5.16 0.09 -16.54
CA ARG A 83 6.28 1.02 -16.66
C ARG A 83 7.48 0.37 -17.36
N LEU A 84 7.83 -0.87 -17.00
CA LEU A 84 8.93 -1.61 -17.63
C LEU A 84 8.66 -1.81 -19.12
N LEU A 85 7.47 -2.29 -19.48
CA LEU A 85 7.10 -2.58 -20.86
C LEU A 85 7.07 -1.31 -21.72
N ILE A 86 6.49 -0.21 -21.21
CA ILE A 86 6.45 1.08 -21.91
C ILE A 86 7.86 1.62 -22.14
N VAL A 87 8.74 1.55 -21.14
CA VAL A 87 10.12 2.05 -21.26
C VAL A 87 10.96 1.17 -22.19
N LYS A 88 10.86 -0.15 -22.08
CA LYS A 88 11.63 -1.11 -22.87
C LYS A 88 11.21 -1.09 -24.34
N ASN A 89 9.91 -0.98 -24.62
CA ASN A 89 9.34 -1.08 -25.96
C ASN A 89 8.81 0.27 -26.47
N ALA A 90 9.44 1.38 -26.07
CA ALA A 90 8.97 2.73 -26.40
C ALA A 90 8.81 3.01 -27.92
N MET A 91 9.40 2.20 -28.81
CA MET A 91 9.26 2.32 -30.27
C MET A 91 8.23 1.37 -30.89
N ASN A 92 7.54 0.55 -30.11
CA ASN A 92 6.54 -0.40 -30.60
C ASN A 92 5.12 0.08 -30.23
N SER A 93 4.33 0.43 -31.25
CA SER A 93 2.97 0.98 -31.11
C SER A 93 1.99 0.05 -30.39
N SER A 94 2.24 -1.26 -30.37
CA SER A 94 1.41 -2.22 -29.61
C SER A 94 1.39 -1.90 -28.11
N PHE A 95 2.51 -1.39 -27.56
CA PHE A 95 2.64 -1.05 -26.14
C PHE A 95 2.12 0.35 -25.80
N GLU A 96 1.75 1.16 -26.79
CA GLU A 96 1.08 2.44 -26.58
C GLU A 96 -0.35 2.23 -26.04
N SER A 97 -1.00 1.13 -26.42
CA SER A 97 -2.32 0.74 -25.89
C SER A 97 -2.33 0.58 -24.36
N LEU A 98 -1.22 0.10 -23.77
CA LEU A 98 -1.05 -0.02 -22.32
C LEU A 98 -1.09 1.34 -21.62
N SER A 99 -0.86 2.42 -22.36
CA SER A 99 -0.87 3.77 -21.81
C SER A 99 -2.27 4.38 -21.68
N THR A 100 -3.29 3.71 -22.23
CA THR A 100 -4.67 4.23 -22.34
C THR A 100 -5.47 4.10 -21.05
N LEU A 101 -6.40 5.04 -20.82
CA LEU A 101 -7.27 5.04 -19.63
C LEU A 101 -8.06 3.73 -19.49
N ARG A 102 -8.61 3.24 -20.60
CA ARG A 102 -9.46 2.04 -20.64
C ARG A 102 -8.72 0.80 -20.12
N VAL A 103 -7.48 0.59 -20.55
CA VAL A 103 -6.66 -0.54 -20.09
C VAL A 103 -6.37 -0.44 -18.59
N GLY A 104 -6.09 0.77 -18.10
CA GLY A 104 -5.90 1.02 -16.67
C GLY A 104 -7.12 0.61 -15.84
N VAL A 105 -8.33 1.05 -16.23
CA VAL A 105 -9.57 0.70 -15.53
C VAL A 105 -9.85 -0.79 -15.58
N ILE A 106 -9.70 -1.43 -16.75
CA ILE A 106 -9.88 -2.88 -16.90
C ILE A 106 -8.90 -3.62 -15.98
N THR A 107 -7.65 -3.19 -15.91
CA THR A 107 -6.63 -3.83 -15.05
C THR A 107 -7.00 -3.70 -13.58
N VAL A 108 -7.52 -2.55 -13.13
CA VAL A 108 -8.01 -2.39 -11.77
C VAL A 108 -9.13 -3.37 -11.45
N LEU A 109 -10.13 -3.46 -12.34
CA LEU A 109 -11.26 -4.38 -12.16
C LEU A 109 -10.83 -5.85 -12.15
N CYS A 110 -9.94 -6.24 -13.07
CA CYS A 110 -9.41 -7.60 -13.15
C CYS A 110 -8.62 -8.00 -11.89
N ASN A 111 -7.96 -7.06 -11.21
CA ASN A 111 -7.31 -7.35 -9.94
C ASN A 111 -8.31 -7.36 -8.78
N PHE A 112 -9.31 -6.47 -8.79
CA PHE A 112 -10.27 -6.34 -7.70
C PHE A 112 -11.23 -7.54 -7.58
N PHE A 113 -11.87 -7.95 -8.67
CA PHE A 113 -12.95 -8.94 -8.61
C PHE A 113 -12.53 -10.32 -8.07
N PRO A 114 -11.37 -10.91 -8.42
CA PRO A 114 -10.97 -12.21 -7.88
C PRO A 114 -10.84 -12.20 -6.36
N PHE A 115 -10.17 -11.19 -5.79
CA PHE A 115 -10.02 -11.07 -4.33
C PHE A 115 -11.34 -10.73 -3.64
N PHE A 116 -12.17 -9.89 -4.25
CA PHE A 116 -13.49 -9.58 -3.73
C PHE A 116 -14.38 -10.83 -3.66
N ILE A 117 -14.46 -11.61 -4.74
CA ILE A 117 -15.25 -12.84 -4.79
C ILE A 117 -14.74 -13.85 -3.76
N PHE A 118 -13.41 -14.05 -3.71
CA PHE A 118 -12.80 -14.96 -2.74
C PHE A 118 -13.13 -14.58 -1.29
N GLN A 119 -12.98 -13.30 -0.95
CA GLN A 119 -13.31 -12.79 0.37
C GLN A 119 -14.81 -12.91 0.67
N PHE A 120 -15.67 -12.63 -0.31
CA PHE A 120 -17.11 -12.73 -0.15
C PHE A 120 -17.54 -14.16 0.17
N ILE A 121 -17.04 -15.17 -0.56
CA ILE A 121 -17.36 -16.58 -0.31
C ILE A 121 -16.87 -16.99 1.09
N THR A 122 -15.66 -16.56 1.47
CA THR A 122 -15.09 -16.85 2.79
C THR A 122 -15.98 -16.32 3.91
N TYR A 123 -16.42 -15.07 3.81
CA TYR A 123 -17.11 -14.40 4.91
C TYR A 123 -18.62 -14.57 4.92
N TYR A 124 -19.22 -15.03 3.81
CA TYR A 124 -20.65 -15.36 3.76
C TYR A 124 -21.05 -16.43 4.79
N GLY A 125 -20.15 -17.35 5.11
CA GLY A 125 -20.37 -18.43 6.08
C GLY A 125 -20.24 -18.03 7.56
N PHE A 126 -19.77 -16.82 7.86
CA PHE A 126 -19.57 -16.37 9.24
C PHE A 126 -20.86 -15.83 9.83
N LYS A 127 -21.23 -16.33 11.01
CA LYS A 127 -22.41 -15.89 11.75
C LYS A 127 -21.98 -15.25 13.06
N LEU A 128 -22.75 -14.24 13.48
CA LEU A 128 -22.61 -13.65 14.79
C LEU A 128 -23.27 -14.57 15.83
N HIS A 129 -22.49 -14.93 16.85
CA HIS A 129 -22.95 -15.68 18.00
C HIS A 129 -22.84 -14.82 19.26
N SER A 130 -23.67 -15.14 20.24
CA SER A 130 -23.69 -14.48 21.55
C SER A 130 -23.70 -15.55 22.64
N GLU A 131 -22.85 -15.39 23.64
CA GLU A 131 -22.75 -16.27 24.79
C GLU A 131 -22.73 -15.45 26.09
N GLU A 132 -23.22 -16.03 27.17
CA GLU A 132 -23.11 -15.44 28.50
C GLU A 132 -21.68 -15.63 29.03
N TRP A 133 -21.04 -14.52 29.39
CA TRP A 133 -19.70 -14.50 29.96
C TRP A 133 -19.75 -14.01 31.41
N PHE A 134 -19.04 -14.71 32.28
CA PHE A 134 -19.03 -14.45 33.73
C PHE A 134 -17.66 -13.92 34.17
N TYR A 135 -17.66 -12.92 35.05
CA TYR A 135 -16.43 -12.42 35.64
C TYR A 135 -15.80 -13.46 36.57
N PRO A 136 -14.48 -13.63 36.55
CA PRO A 136 -13.79 -14.42 37.56
C PRO A 136 -14.00 -13.85 38.97
N GLU A 137 -14.03 -14.72 39.99
CA GLU A 137 -14.27 -14.31 41.38
C GLU A 137 -13.29 -13.25 41.88
N ILE A 138 -12.04 -13.26 41.38
CA ILE A 138 -10.99 -12.30 41.73
C ILE A 138 -11.37 -10.84 41.42
N CYS A 139 -12.34 -10.64 40.53
CA CYS A 139 -12.80 -9.32 40.11
C CYS A 139 -13.83 -8.70 41.07
N GLY A 140 -14.30 -9.43 42.09
CA GLY A 140 -15.22 -8.91 43.11
C GLY A 140 -16.65 -8.67 42.63
N TYR A 141 -17.01 -9.16 41.45
CA TYR A 141 -18.39 -9.12 40.94
C TYR A 141 -19.25 -10.23 41.57
N PRO A 142 -20.57 -10.03 41.72
CA PRO A 142 -21.48 -11.08 42.15
C PRO A 142 -21.42 -12.29 41.19
N PRO A 143 -21.48 -13.54 41.69
CA PRO A 143 -21.39 -14.75 40.86
C PRO A 143 -22.53 -14.88 39.83
N SER A 144 -23.62 -14.14 40.01
CA SER A 144 -24.75 -14.08 39.07
C SER A 144 -24.65 -12.95 38.02
N SER A 145 -23.59 -12.14 38.05
CA SER A 145 -23.40 -11.04 37.11
C SER A 145 -22.77 -11.55 35.81
N SER A 146 -23.61 -11.79 34.81
CA SER A 146 -23.18 -12.13 33.45
C SER A 146 -23.22 -10.90 32.53
N VAL A 147 -22.35 -10.91 31.52
CA VAL A 147 -22.35 -9.97 30.40
C VAL A 147 -22.39 -10.78 29.11
N ILE A 148 -23.13 -10.29 28.11
CA ILE A 148 -23.19 -10.95 26.81
C ILE A 148 -21.88 -10.69 26.06
N SER A 149 -21.17 -11.77 25.72
CA SER A 149 -20.02 -11.76 24.83
C SER A 149 -20.46 -12.04 23.40
N TYR A 150 -19.92 -11.27 22.46
CA TYR A 150 -20.17 -11.44 21.03
C TYR A 150 -18.91 -11.95 20.33
N TYR A 151 -19.08 -12.98 19.52
CA TYR A 151 -18.01 -13.49 18.66
C TYR A 151 -18.57 -13.95 17.31
N PHE A 152 -17.69 -14.01 16.31
CA PHE A 152 -18.04 -14.54 15.01
C PHE A 152 -17.57 -15.99 14.94
N GLY A 153 -18.51 -16.90 14.71
CA GLY A 153 -18.25 -18.32 14.51
C GLY A 153 -18.49 -18.70 13.05
N THR A 154 -17.82 -19.77 12.61
CA THR A 154 -18.14 -20.42 11.34
C THR A 154 -19.47 -21.14 11.46
N SER A 155 -20.33 -21.00 10.45
CA SER A 155 -21.56 -21.80 10.35
C SER A 155 -21.22 -23.29 10.29
N TYR A 156 -22.05 -24.16 10.89
CA TYR A 156 -21.91 -25.62 10.88
C TYR A 156 -21.68 -26.22 9.47
N LEU A 157 -22.22 -25.58 8.43
CA LEU A 157 -22.01 -25.95 7.01
C LEU A 157 -20.55 -25.81 6.52
N PHE A 158 -19.70 -25.07 7.23
CA PHE A 158 -18.28 -24.86 6.92
C PHE A 158 -17.35 -25.55 7.92
N LEU A 159 -17.91 -26.29 8.88
CA LEU A 159 -17.20 -27.04 9.94
C LEU A 159 -17.11 -28.55 9.63
N GLU A 160 -17.56 -29.00 8.45
CA GLU A 160 -17.37 -30.40 8.06
C GLU A 160 -15.88 -30.75 8.03
N GLU A 161 -15.50 -31.83 8.73
CA GLU A 161 -14.13 -32.35 8.95
C GLU A 161 -13.27 -32.51 7.68
N SER A 162 -13.85 -32.36 6.49
CA SER A 162 -13.18 -32.59 5.21
C SER A 162 -12.55 -31.34 4.58
N PHE A 163 -12.93 -30.12 4.98
CA PHE A 163 -12.43 -28.88 4.38
C PHE A 163 -12.10 -27.80 5.42
N ASP A 164 -10.81 -27.69 5.76
CA ASP A 164 -10.31 -26.58 6.57
C ASP A 164 -10.25 -25.28 5.75
N TYR A 165 -11.38 -24.58 5.75
CA TYR A 165 -11.55 -23.32 5.04
C TYR A 165 -10.61 -22.23 5.58
N TYR A 166 -10.29 -22.26 6.88
CA TYR A 166 -9.39 -21.29 7.51
C TYR A 166 -7.95 -21.48 7.02
N SER A 167 -7.48 -22.73 6.92
CA SER A 167 -6.19 -23.04 6.29
C SER A 167 -6.11 -22.58 4.85
N ILE A 168 -7.12 -22.90 4.04
CA ILE A 168 -7.15 -22.50 2.61
C ILE A 168 -7.12 -20.98 2.49
N TYR A 169 -7.94 -20.28 3.28
CA TYR A 169 -7.95 -18.83 3.33
C TYR A 169 -6.57 -18.25 3.62
N THR A 170 -5.93 -18.74 4.68
CA THR A 170 -4.63 -18.27 5.13
C THR A 170 -3.54 -18.55 4.09
N ILE A 171 -3.56 -19.73 3.46
CA ILE A 171 -2.63 -20.10 2.40
C ILE A 171 -2.79 -19.17 1.19
N VAL A 172 -4.01 -19.01 0.67
CA VAL A 172 -4.27 -18.21 -0.54
C VAL A 172 -3.91 -16.73 -0.30
N THR A 173 -4.32 -16.15 0.82
CA THR A 173 -4.02 -14.75 1.15
C THR A 173 -2.52 -14.52 1.35
N THR A 174 -1.82 -15.47 1.96
CA THR A 174 -0.37 -15.38 2.14
C THR A 174 0.37 -15.44 0.81
N PHE A 175 0.03 -16.36 -0.09
CA PHE A 175 0.63 -16.41 -1.42
C PHE A 175 0.31 -15.16 -2.25
N ALA A 176 -0.92 -14.63 -2.12
CA ALA A 176 -1.32 -13.40 -2.77
C ALA A 176 -0.49 -12.19 -2.33
N GLN A 177 0.11 -12.21 -1.15
CA GLN A 177 1.04 -11.18 -0.65
C GLN A 177 2.49 -11.47 -1.01
N LEU A 178 2.95 -12.72 -0.84
CA LEU A 178 4.33 -13.11 -1.10
C LEU A 178 4.73 -12.96 -2.58
N ILE A 179 3.83 -13.31 -3.50
CA ILE A 179 4.13 -13.26 -4.94
C ILE A 179 4.48 -11.82 -5.38
N PRO A 180 3.65 -10.79 -5.15
CA PRO A 180 4.03 -9.40 -5.43
C PRO A 180 5.27 -8.95 -4.67
N ALA A 181 5.40 -9.28 -3.38
CA ALA A 181 6.54 -8.86 -2.56
C ALA A 181 7.87 -9.34 -3.14
N MET A 182 7.90 -10.54 -3.71
CA MET A 182 9.08 -11.10 -4.35
C MET A 182 9.31 -10.54 -5.75
N ILE A 183 8.26 -10.37 -6.57
CA ILE A 183 8.37 -9.96 -7.98
C ILE A 183 8.67 -8.46 -8.14
N LEU A 184 8.07 -7.61 -7.28
CA LEU A 184 8.20 -6.16 -7.33
C LEU A 184 9.66 -5.66 -7.36
N PRO A 185 10.56 -6.15 -6.48
CA PRO A 185 12.00 -5.83 -6.52
C PRO A 185 12.66 -6.14 -7.87
N PHE A 186 12.37 -7.30 -8.47
CA PHE A 186 12.95 -7.67 -9.76
C PHE A 186 12.46 -6.76 -10.89
N LEU A 187 11.16 -6.41 -10.88
CA LEU A 187 10.59 -5.45 -11.83
C LEU A 187 11.19 -4.05 -11.64
N ALA A 188 11.33 -3.59 -10.41
CA ALA A 188 11.94 -2.29 -10.10
C ALA A 188 13.40 -2.22 -10.56
N PHE A 189 14.19 -3.24 -10.27
CA PHE A 189 15.58 -3.33 -10.73
C PHE A 189 15.68 -3.33 -12.26
N SER A 190 14.83 -4.12 -12.93
CA SER A 190 14.77 -4.16 -14.38
C SER A 190 14.41 -2.80 -14.98
N LEU A 191 13.43 -2.10 -14.38
CA LEU A 191 12.99 -0.79 -14.81
C LEU A 191 14.11 0.25 -14.67
N ILE A 192 14.81 0.24 -13.54
CA ILE A 192 15.97 1.10 -13.29
C ILE A 192 17.05 0.87 -14.34
N ARG A 193 17.36 -0.39 -14.66
CA ARG A 193 18.37 -0.74 -15.67
C ARG A 193 18.00 -0.20 -17.05
N GLU A 194 16.75 -0.36 -17.47
CA GLU A 194 16.28 0.12 -18.78
C GLU A 194 16.25 1.66 -18.86
N ILE A 195 15.81 2.34 -17.79
CA ILE A 195 15.90 3.81 -17.70
C ILE A 195 17.37 4.26 -17.79
N GLY A 196 18.29 3.55 -17.13
CA GLY A 196 19.73 3.79 -17.17
C GLY A 196 20.30 3.68 -18.58
N LYS A 197 19.99 2.61 -19.31
CA LYS A 197 20.40 2.43 -20.72
C LYS A 197 19.92 3.57 -21.61
N GLY A 198 18.63 3.94 -21.52
CA GLY A 198 18.07 5.04 -22.32
C GLY A 198 18.71 6.39 -21.99
N ARG A 199 19.12 6.62 -20.74
CA ARG A 199 19.88 7.82 -20.36
C ARG A 199 21.30 7.80 -20.91
N LEU A 200 22.00 6.68 -20.84
CA LEU A 200 23.34 6.54 -21.41
C LEU A 200 23.33 6.81 -22.92
N ALA A 201 22.39 6.22 -23.65
CA ALA A 201 22.22 6.46 -25.09
C ALA A 201 21.99 7.95 -25.40
N ARG A 202 21.11 8.63 -24.64
CA ARG A 202 20.91 10.08 -24.76
C ARG A 202 22.16 10.91 -24.44
N ARG A 203 22.95 10.51 -23.43
CA ARG A 203 24.21 11.18 -23.08
C ARG A 203 25.27 11.03 -24.17
N GLN A 204 25.33 9.88 -24.82
CA GLN A 204 26.24 9.65 -25.96
C GLN A 204 25.88 10.53 -27.17
N LEU A 205 24.59 10.81 -27.38
CA LEU A 205 24.11 11.73 -28.42
C LEU A 205 24.33 13.21 -28.06
N MET A 206 24.29 13.57 -26.77
CA MET A 206 24.43 14.93 -26.26
C MET A 206 25.80 15.15 -25.59
N ARG A 207 26.88 15.08 -26.38
CA ARG A 207 28.29 15.14 -25.92
C ARG A 207 28.65 16.39 -25.08
N SER A 208 27.91 17.50 -25.17
CA SER A 208 28.23 18.77 -24.49
C SER A 208 27.65 18.93 -23.08
N GLN A 209 26.71 18.09 -22.63
CA GLN A 209 26.07 18.19 -21.30
C GLN A 209 26.49 17.08 -20.31
N ALA A 210 27.30 16.12 -20.74
CA ALA A 210 27.60 14.90 -19.99
C ALA A 210 28.55 15.11 -18.79
N ALA A 211 29.42 16.12 -18.82
CA ALA A 211 30.45 16.33 -17.80
C ALA A 211 29.91 16.82 -16.43
N ASN A 212 28.68 17.37 -16.39
CA ASN A 212 28.08 17.96 -15.18
C ASN A 212 26.87 17.16 -14.64
N ALA A 213 26.68 15.91 -15.09
CA ALA A 213 25.50 15.15 -14.72
C ALA A 213 25.57 14.64 -13.27
N LYS A 214 24.83 15.30 -12.37
CA LYS A 214 24.65 14.92 -10.95
C LYS A 214 24.27 13.43 -10.79
N PRO A 215 24.76 12.73 -9.74
CA PRO A 215 24.32 11.38 -9.42
C PRO A 215 22.79 11.31 -9.28
N ASP A 216 22.20 10.24 -9.79
CA ASP A 216 20.76 10.10 -9.94
C ASP A 216 20.10 9.63 -8.64
N ASN A 217 19.92 10.57 -7.71
CA ASN A 217 19.29 10.33 -6.41
C ASN A 217 17.89 9.70 -6.55
N THR A 218 17.17 9.93 -7.66
CA THR A 218 15.84 9.36 -7.91
C THR A 218 15.87 7.84 -8.02
N THR A 219 16.88 7.30 -8.69
CA THR A 219 17.05 5.84 -8.85
C THR A 219 17.33 5.18 -7.50
N ILE A 220 18.21 5.80 -6.70
CA ILE A 220 18.53 5.35 -5.35
C ILE A 220 17.25 5.33 -4.49
N VAL A 221 16.50 6.44 -4.48
CA VAL A 221 15.25 6.54 -3.71
C VAL A 221 14.24 5.47 -4.11
N ILE A 222 14.01 5.26 -5.41
CA ILE A 222 13.06 4.24 -5.89
C ILE A 222 13.53 2.83 -5.49
N SER A 223 14.81 2.51 -5.69
CA SER A 223 15.34 1.19 -5.29
C SER A 223 15.26 0.96 -3.79
N THR A 224 15.62 1.96 -2.98
CA THR A 224 15.60 1.85 -1.51
C THR A 224 14.17 1.68 -1.01
N MET A 225 13.21 2.44 -1.55
CA MET A 225 11.80 2.28 -1.19
C MET A 225 11.31 0.86 -1.49
N THR A 226 11.60 0.31 -2.67
CA THR A 226 11.16 -1.05 -3.03
C THR A 226 11.77 -2.10 -2.11
N VAL A 227 13.04 -1.97 -1.74
CA VAL A 227 13.69 -2.89 -0.80
C VAL A 227 13.05 -2.79 0.59
N VAL A 228 12.78 -1.58 1.08
CA VAL A 228 12.11 -1.38 2.37
C VAL A 228 10.70 -1.95 2.35
N SER A 229 9.94 -1.77 1.27
CA SER A 229 8.60 -2.35 1.13
C SER A 229 8.62 -3.88 1.12
N MET A 230 9.60 -4.50 0.44
CA MET A 230 9.77 -5.95 0.48
C MET A 230 10.09 -6.42 1.90
N LEU A 231 10.99 -5.74 2.60
CA LEU A 231 11.37 -6.08 3.98
C LEU A 231 10.23 -5.85 4.98
N ALA A 232 9.27 -4.98 4.69
CA ALA A 232 8.09 -4.76 5.54
C ALA A 232 6.99 -5.82 5.32
N GLU A 233 6.72 -6.19 4.07
CA GLU A 233 5.63 -7.11 3.72
C GLU A 233 6.02 -8.60 3.88
N MET A 234 7.27 -8.95 3.55
CA MET A 234 7.71 -10.36 3.54
C MET A 234 7.66 -11.04 4.93
N PRO A 235 8.10 -10.39 6.04
CA PRO A 235 8.04 -11.02 7.36
C PRO A 235 6.61 -11.36 7.79
N TYR A 236 5.63 -10.52 7.44
CA TYR A 236 4.23 -10.76 7.76
C TYR A 236 3.66 -11.97 7.01
N GLY A 237 3.97 -12.11 5.72
CA GLY A 237 3.57 -13.29 4.94
C GLY A 237 4.18 -14.58 5.51
N ILE A 238 5.47 -14.55 5.88
CA ILE A 238 6.14 -15.70 6.50
C ILE A 238 5.53 -16.03 7.87
N HIS A 239 5.29 -15.01 8.70
CA HIS A 239 4.63 -15.14 9.99
C HIS A 239 3.27 -15.84 9.88
N SER A 240 2.44 -15.43 8.92
CA SER A 240 1.12 -16.03 8.66
C SER A 240 1.19 -17.54 8.38
N MET A 241 2.21 -18.00 7.63
CA MET A 241 2.44 -19.42 7.36
C MET A 241 2.87 -20.20 8.60
N PHE A 242 3.79 -19.65 9.40
CA PHE A 242 4.19 -20.28 10.65
C PHE A 242 3.03 -20.33 11.64
N PHE A 243 2.26 -19.25 11.73
CA PHE A 243 1.07 -19.20 12.58
C PHE A 243 0.11 -20.33 12.23
N LEU A 244 -0.22 -20.50 10.95
CA LEU A 244 -1.07 -21.59 10.49
C LEU A 244 -0.50 -22.98 10.83
N TYR A 245 0.80 -23.17 10.57
CA TYR A 245 1.46 -24.45 10.85
C TYR A 245 1.37 -24.83 12.32
N TYR A 246 1.65 -23.88 13.21
CA TYR A 246 1.63 -24.12 14.65
C TYR A 246 0.22 -24.23 15.20
N THR A 247 -0.78 -23.50 14.69
CA THR A 247 -2.17 -23.63 15.17
C THR A 247 -2.84 -24.93 14.73
N GLU A 248 -2.67 -25.33 13.47
CA GLU A 248 -3.41 -26.48 12.92
C GLU A 248 -2.67 -27.82 13.06
N PHE A 249 -1.35 -27.82 12.84
CA PHE A 249 -0.57 -29.06 12.76
C PHE A 249 0.20 -29.36 14.04
N SER A 250 1.04 -28.43 14.49
CA SER A 250 1.94 -28.69 15.63
C SER A 250 1.24 -28.56 16.98
N ARG A 251 0.29 -27.62 17.12
CA ARG A 251 -0.40 -27.23 18.36
C ARG A 251 0.53 -26.90 19.54
N ASP A 252 1.71 -26.38 19.21
CA ASP A 252 2.69 -25.92 20.20
C ASP A 252 2.26 -24.56 20.75
N THR A 253 1.80 -24.54 22.01
CA THR A 253 1.25 -23.36 22.66
C THR A 253 2.27 -22.23 22.84
N ASP A 254 3.53 -22.57 23.12
CA ASP A 254 4.58 -21.59 23.39
C ASP A 254 4.95 -20.86 22.09
N MET A 255 5.02 -21.60 20.98
CA MET A 255 5.26 -21.03 19.66
C MET A 255 4.08 -20.19 19.16
N ILE A 256 2.84 -20.62 19.44
CA ILE A 256 1.64 -19.82 19.11
C ILE A 256 1.68 -18.49 19.88
N GLU A 257 1.97 -18.50 21.18
CA GLU A 257 2.04 -17.27 21.98
C GLU A 257 3.12 -16.31 21.46
N LEU A 258 4.32 -16.83 21.14
CA LEU A 258 5.38 -16.05 20.51
C LEU A 258 4.93 -15.42 19.19
N LEU A 259 4.24 -16.17 18.33
CA LEU A 259 3.75 -15.68 17.04
C LEU A 259 2.65 -14.63 17.22
N VAL A 260 1.75 -14.77 18.20
CA VAL A 260 0.76 -13.72 18.53
C VAL A 260 1.45 -12.41 18.91
N LEU A 261 2.51 -12.48 19.73
CA LEU A 261 3.29 -11.30 20.12
C LEU A 261 3.99 -10.63 18.92
N LEU A 262 4.49 -11.41 17.96
CA LEU A 262 5.16 -10.89 16.77
C LEU A 262 4.22 -10.25 15.73
N GLN A 263 2.92 -10.55 15.79
CA GLN A 263 1.95 -10.06 14.82
C GLN A 263 1.85 -8.52 14.83
N GLY A 264 1.76 -7.90 16.01
CA GLY A 264 1.63 -6.44 16.16
C GLY A 264 2.80 -5.65 15.55
N PRO A 265 4.07 -5.99 15.88
CA PRO A 265 5.24 -5.39 15.26
C PRO A 265 5.27 -5.52 13.72
N PHE A 266 4.94 -6.68 13.16
CA PHE A 266 4.91 -6.87 11.70
C PHE A 266 3.81 -6.04 11.03
N GLN A 267 2.61 -5.98 11.62
CA GLN A 267 1.56 -5.10 11.11
C GLN A 267 1.95 -3.62 11.18
N SER A 268 2.71 -3.22 12.21
CA SER A 268 3.23 -1.86 12.34
C SER A 268 4.26 -1.52 11.25
N LEU A 269 5.14 -2.46 10.90
CA LEU A 269 6.07 -2.28 9.78
C LEU A 269 5.35 -2.05 8.45
N ILE A 270 4.29 -2.82 8.18
CA ILE A 270 3.44 -2.62 7.01
C ILE A 270 2.80 -1.23 7.05
N ALA A 271 2.27 -0.82 8.20
CA ALA A 271 1.67 0.49 8.35
C ALA A 271 2.67 1.62 8.05
N PHE A 272 3.89 1.55 8.61
CA PHE A 272 4.93 2.53 8.31
C PHE A 272 5.34 2.53 6.83
N ASN A 273 5.42 1.36 6.20
CA ASN A 273 5.72 1.23 4.78
C ASN A 273 4.65 1.93 3.92
N THR A 274 3.37 1.66 4.15
CA THR A 274 2.28 2.29 3.40
C THR A 274 2.19 3.80 3.67
N MET A 275 2.43 4.27 4.90
CA MET A 275 2.52 5.71 5.19
C MET A 275 3.66 6.39 4.41
N SER A 276 4.76 5.68 4.19
CA SER A 276 5.91 6.21 3.45
C SER A 276 5.58 6.54 1.99
N HIS A 277 4.64 5.83 1.36
CA HIS A 277 4.26 6.05 -0.04
C HIS A 277 3.80 7.49 -0.30
N CYS A 278 3.02 8.06 0.61
CA CYS A 278 2.54 9.45 0.52
C CYS A 278 3.72 10.45 0.65
N LEU A 279 4.57 10.24 1.65
CA LEU A 279 5.74 11.09 1.92
C LEU A 279 6.74 11.08 0.76
N ILE A 280 7.03 9.89 0.21
CA ILE A 280 7.95 9.71 -0.91
C ILE A 280 7.37 10.33 -2.18
N SER A 281 6.07 10.14 -2.43
CA SER A 281 5.39 10.77 -3.56
C SER A 281 5.48 12.30 -3.49
N LEU A 282 5.31 12.88 -2.30
CA LEU A 282 5.47 14.31 -2.06
C LEU A 282 6.92 14.77 -2.21
N ALA A 283 7.89 14.00 -1.75
CA ALA A 283 9.32 14.36 -1.84
C ALA A 283 9.86 14.31 -3.27
N VAL A 284 9.47 13.29 -4.05
CA VAL A 284 10.08 12.97 -5.35
C VAL A 284 9.31 13.57 -6.54
N SER A 285 7.99 13.68 -6.49
CA SER A 285 7.17 14.10 -7.64
C SER A 285 6.79 15.58 -7.58
N SER A 286 7.39 16.38 -8.47
CA SER A 286 7.04 17.81 -8.62
C SER A 286 5.59 18.03 -9.05
N GLN A 287 5.01 17.10 -9.81
CA GLN A 287 3.60 17.15 -10.21
C GLN A 287 2.68 16.89 -9.02
N TYR A 288 3.03 15.92 -8.18
CA TYR A 288 2.29 15.63 -6.95
C TYR A 288 2.33 16.83 -5.98
N GLN A 289 3.51 17.43 -5.79
CA GLN A 289 3.66 18.66 -5.01
C GLN A 289 2.78 19.80 -5.53
N ASN A 290 2.68 19.96 -6.84
CA ASN A 290 1.85 21.02 -7.44
C ASN A 290 0.36 20.75 -7.25
N ALA A 291 -0.08 19.50 -7.36
CA ALA A 291 -1.46 19.10 -7.09
C ALA A 291 -1.85 19.37 -5.62
N VAL A 292 -1.00 18.97 -4.66
CA VAL A 292 -1.22 19.24 -3.22
C VAL A 292 -1.31 20.74 -2.93
N VAL A 293 -0.42 21.55 -3.53
CA VAL A 293 -0.45 23.01 -3.37
C VAL A 293 -1.70 23.64 -3.98
N SER A 294 -2.24 23.06 -5.06
CA SER A 294 -3.51 23.51 -5.65
C SER A 294 -4.74 23.13 -4.82
N LEU A 295 -4.72 21.95 -4.18
CA LEU A 295 -5.82 21.44 -3.35
C LEU A 295 -5.84 22.06 -1.95
N PHE A 296 -4.68 22.40 -1.40
CA PHE A 296 -4.53 22.98 -0.07
C PHE A 296 -3.88 24.38 -0.15
N PRO A 297 -4.68 25.45 -0.25
CA PRO A 297 -4.18 26.83 -0.37
C PRO A 297 -3.26 27.26 0.78
N ILE A 298 -3.42 26.65 1.97
CA ILE A 298 -2.60 26.90 3.16
C ILE A 298 -1.13 26.49 2.90
N VAL A 299 -0.90 25.42 2.15
CA VAL A 299 0.46 24.93 1.80
C VAL A 299 1.15 25.86 0.80
N ARG A 300 0.37 26.62 0.01
CA ARG A 300 0.89 27.64 -0.92
C ARG A 300 1.66 28.76 -0.19
N LYS A 301 1.29 29.07 1.06
CA LYS A 301 1.98 30.05 1.90
C LYS A 301 3.32 29.53 2.48
N LEU A 302 3.52 28.22 2.52
CA LEU A 302 4.74 27.57 3.04
C LEU A 302 5.82 27.34 1.96
N LYS A 303 5.45 27.39 0.67
CA LYS A 303 6.41 27.17 -0.43
C LYS A 303 7.21 28.46 -0.67
N LYS A 304 8.48 28.51 -0.21
CA LYS A 304 9.40 29.60 -0.59
C LYS A 304 9.48 29.70 -2.13
N PRO A 305 9.46 30.92 -2.70
CA PRO A 305 9.61 31.10 -4.13
C PRO A 305 10.96 30.51 -4.56
N ARG A 306 10.92 29.49 -5.42
CA ARG A 306 12.12 28.92 -6.04
C ARG A 306 12.56 29.95 -7.07
N ASN A 307 13.75 30.55 -6.89
CA ASN A 307 14.30 31.52 -7.84
C ASN A 307 14.31 30.94 -9.25
N ILE A 308 13.35 31.38 -10.08
CA ILE A 308 13.32 31.09 -11.50
C ILE A 308 14.40 31.97 -12.11
N ILE A 309 15.57 31.39 -12.40
CA ILE A 309 16.56 32.04 -13.24
C ILE A 309 15.96 32.10 -14.64
N ARG A 310 15.42 33.27 -15.02
CA ARG A 310 15.09 33.58 -16.41
C ARG A 310 16.40 33.64 -17.17
N VAL A 311 16.67 32.63 -17.98
CA VAL A 311 17.68 32.74 -19.02
C VAL A 311 17.07 33.57 -20.13
N THR A 312 17.43 34.85 -20.19
CA THR A 312 17.20 35.68 -21.37
C THR A 312 18.09 35.16 -22.50
N PRO A 313 17.56 34.90 -23.71
CA PRO A 313 18.41 34.66 -24.87
C PRO A 313 19.21 35.93 -25.14
N SER A 314 20.54 35.83 -25.16
CA SER A 314 21.41 36.90 -25.65
C SER A 314 21.09 37.19 -27.12
N GLY A 315 20.80 38.45 -27.43
CA GLY A 315 20.21 38.90 -28.68
C GLY A 315 20.96 38.50 -29.95
N SER A 316 20.18 38.16 -30.97
CA SER A 316 20.56 38.32 -32.37
C SER A 316 20.58 39.81 -32.69
N SER A 317 21.77 40.36 -32.94
CA SER A 317 21.95 41.67 -33.55
C SER A 317 21.33 41.63 -34.95
N GLU A 318 20.16 42.24 -35.12
CA GLU A 318 19.58 42.55 -36.43
C GLU A 318 20.52 43.49 -37.20
N GLY A 319 20.68 43.17 -38.48
CA GLY A 319 21.62 43.81 -39.38
C GLY A 319 21.22 45.22 -39.77
N ASN A 320 22.25 46.01 -40.07
CA ASN A 320 22.19 47.26 -40.81
C ASN A 320 21.33 47.11 -42.08
N MET A 321 20.27 47.91 -42.19
CA MET A 321 19.76 48.32 -43.50
C MET A 321 19.36 49.79 -43.45
N MET A 322 20.29 50.60 -43.92
CA MET A 322 20.19 52.03 -44.13
C MET A 322 19.65 52.23 -45.55
N THR A 323 18.42 52.72 -45.73
CA THR A 323 17.98 53.31 -47.00
C THR A 323 17.28 54.63 -46.75
N ARG A 324 17.87 55.62 -47.41
CA ARG A 324 17.68 57.06 -47.30
C ARG A 324 16.54 57.49 -48.22
N VAL A 325 15.68 58.33 -47.69
CA VAL A 325 14.58 59.04 -48.36
C VAL A 325 15.11 59.85 -49.56
N THR A 326 14.41 59.78 -50.69
CA THR A 326 14.54 60.71 -51.83
C THR A 326 13.26 61.53 -52.01
N ASN A 327 13.47 62.81 -52.32
CA ASN A 327 12.57 63.96 -52.39
C ASN A 327 11.25 63.82 -53.16
N GLY A 328 10.29 64.69 -52.81
CA GLY A 328 9.20 65.14 -53.68
C GLY A 328 8.56 66.45 -53.18
N SER A 329 8.81 67.53 -53.94
CA SER A 329 8.10 68.82 -54.05
C SER A 329 7.91 69.72 -52.84
#